data_AF-A0A0A2TIW6-F1
#
_entry.id   AF-A0A0A2TIW6-F1
#
_cell.length_a   1.000
_cell.length_b   1.000
_cell.length_c   1.000
_cell.angle_alpha   90.00
_cell.angle_beta   90.00
_cell.angle_gamma   90.00
#
_symmetry.space_group_name_H-M   'P 1'
#
loop_
_entity.id
_entity.type
_entity.pdbx_description
1 polymer ?
#
loop_
_entity_poly.entity_id
_entity_poly.type
_entity_poly.pdbx_seq_one_letter_code
_entity_poly.pdbx_strand_id
1 'polypeptide(L)'
;MTDNQKEQIRTLRLQGLGYTAVADRLGISKDTVKSYCQRNGLAGKRSDSAVESVCPQCGKPIVQSGKHKRRRFCTDECRKTWWVKHHADIKNGAVHSYVCEACGKPFTAYGNTTRKYCSHSCYVSIRFKGGDPS
;
A
#
# COMPACT_ATOMS: atom_id res chain seq x y z
N MET A 1 -34.61 10.88 1.78
CA MET A 1 -34.15 10.05 2.92
C MET A 1 -35.27 10.05 3.94
N THR A 2 -35.87 8.89 4.22
CA THR A 2 -37.01 8.75 5.13
C THR A 2 -36.56 8.77 6.59
N ASP A 3 -37.48 9.04 7.53
CA ASP A 3 -37.13 9.05 8.96
C ASP A 3 -36.73 7.67 9.48
N ASN A 4 -37.33 6.61 8.93
CA ASN A 4 -36.91 5.22 9.20
C ASN A 4 -35.46 4.97 8.77
N GLN A 5 -35.06 5.45 7.58
CA GLN A 5 -33.66 5.35 7.12
C GLN A 5 -32.70 6.14 8.03
N LYS A 6 -33.11 7.28 8.59
CA LYS A 6 -32.28 8.08 9.52
C LYS A 6 -31.99 7.31 10.80
N GLU A 7 -33.03 6.72 11.41
CA GLU A 7 -32.87 5.89 12.61
C GLU A 7 -31.98 4.67 12.34
N GLN A 8 -32.20 3.98 11.22
CA GLN A 8 -31.39 2.81 10.87
C GLN A 8 -29.91 3.18 10.64
N ILE A 9 -29.62 4.29 9.94
CA ILE A 9 -28.23 4.75 9.80
C ILE A 9 -27.62 5.05 11.17
N ARG A 10 -28.35 5.73 12.07
CA ARG A 10 -27.87 6.05 13.41
C ARG A 10 -27.53 4.79 14.19
N THR A 11 -28.44 3.82 14.25
CA THR A 11 -28.25 2.54 14.96
C THR A 11 -27.06 1.77 14.41
N LEU A 12 -26.97 1.59 13.09
CA LEU A 12 -25.88 0.86 12.46
C LEU A 12 -24.52 1.54 12.66
N ARG A 13 -24.48 2.89 12.64
CA ARG A 13 -23.25 3.66 12.91
C ARG A 13 -22.81 3.57 14.37
N LEU A 14 -23.76 3.56 15.32
CA LEU A 14 -23.47 3.37 16.74
C LEU A 14 -22.97 1.93 17.04
N GLN A 15 -23.42 0.95 16.25
CA GLN A 15 -22.88 -0.42 16.25
C GLN A 15 -21.48 -0.55 15.60
N GLY A 16 -20.92 0.56 15.08
CA GLY A 16 -19.57 0.60 14.51
C GLY A 16 -19.47 0.27 13.02
N LEU A 17 -20.59 0.06 12.31
CA LEU A 17 -20.55 -0.27 10.88
C LEU A 17 -20.08 0.93 10.05
N GLY A 18 -19.23 0.69 9.04
CA GLY A 18 -18.77 1.72 8.10
C GLY A 18 -19.84 2.15 7.10
N TYR A 19 -19.63 3.27 6.41
CA TYR A 19 -20.62 3.85 5.48
C TYR A 19 -21.04 2.90 4.36
N THR A 20 -20.12 2.07 3.84
CA THR A 20 -20.43 1.10 2.77
C THR A 20 -21.39 0.02 3.27
N ALA A 21 -21.08 -0.62 4.40
CA ALA A 21 -21.94 -1.65 4.97
C ALA A 21 -23.35 -1.14 5.33
N VAL A 22 -23.44 0.12 5.78
CA VAL A 22 -24.73 0.78 6.04
C VAL A 22 -25.50 1.03 4.74
N ALA A 23 -24.82 1.49 3.70
CA ALA A 23 -25.41 1.74 2.38
C ALA A 23 -25.99 0.46 1.77
N ASP A 24 -25.21 -0.62 1.79
CA ASP A 24 -25.60 -1.92 1.25
C ASP A 24 -26.81 -2.50 1.99
N ARG A 25 -26.83 -2.39 3.32
CA ARG A 25 -27.93 -2.93 4.15
C ARG A 25 -29.24 -2.16 3.98
N LEU A 26 -29.16 -0.87 3.65
CA LEU A 26 -30.32 0.00 3.52
C LEU A 26 -30.73 0.26 2.06
N GLY A 27 -29.98 -0.26 1.09
CA GLY A 27 -30.26 -0.06 -0.34
C GLY A 27 -30.17 1.41 -0.78
N ILE A 28 -29.32 2.21 -0.13
CA ILE A 28 -29.13 3.63 -0.45
C ILE A 28 -27.68 3.92 -0.80
N SER A 29 -27.42 5.07 -1.44
CA SER A 29 -26.06 5.41 -1.83
C SER A 29 -25.16 5.67 -0.60
N LYS A 30 -23.89 5.24 -0.70
CA LYS A 30 -22.84 5.55 0.28
C LYS A 30 -22.69 7.04 0.54
N ASP A 31 -22.86 7.88 -0.49
CA ASP A 31 -22.76 9.34 -0.36
C ASP A 31 -23.93 9.92 0.43
N THR A 32 -25.14 9.35 0.30
CA THR A 32 -26.28 9.71 1.16
C THR A 32 -25.98 9.40 2.62
N VAL A 33 -25.45 8.20 2.91
CA VAL A 33 -25.05 7.82 4.28
C VAL A 33 -23.98 8.76 4.82
N LYS A 34 -22.93 9.02 4.03
CA LYS A 34 -21.83 9.92 4.39
C LYS A 34 -22.33 11.34 4.69
N SER A 35 -23.12 11.93 3.79
CA SER A 35 -23.66 13.29 3.95
C SER A 35 -24.58 13.41 5.17
N TYR A 36 -25.40 12.39 5.44
CA TYR A 36 -26.21 12.34 6.65
C TYR A 36 -25.32 12.26 7.90
N CYS A 37 -24.35 11.33 7.94
CA CYS A 37 -23.48 11.15 9.10
C CYS A 37 -22.63 12.39 9.41
N GLN A 38 -22.14 13.09 8.39
CA GLN A 38 -21.38 14.34 8.55
C GLN A 38 -22.20 15.45 9.21
N ARG A 39 -23.46 15.63 8.78
CA ARG A 39 -24.35 16.68 9.33
C ARG A 39 -24.92 16.36 10.70
N ASN A 40 -24.95 15.08 11.10
CA ASN A 40 -25.58 14.62 12.33
C ASN A 40 -24.57 14.13 13.38
N GLY A 41 -23.29 14.47 13.24
CA GLY A 41 -22.25 14.09 14.22
C GLY A 41 -21.97 12.58 14.32
N LEU A 42 -22.45 11.78 13.37
CA LEU A 42 -22.21 10.33 13.28
C LEU A 42 -20.99 9.99 12.41
N ALA A 43 -20.33 11.02 11.89
CA ALA A 43 -19.05 10.87 11.23
C ALA A 43 -18.06 10.33 12.24
N GLY A 44 -17.62 9.08 12.04
CA GLY A 44 -16.70 8.46 12.97
C GLY A 44 -15.45 9.32 13.09
N LYS A 45 -15.05 9.64 14.33
CA LYS A 45 -13.62 9.85 14.58
C LYS A 45 -12.97 8.60 14.01
N ARG A 46 -12.09 8.76 13.01
CA ARG A 46 -11.18 7.66 12.64
C ARG A 46 -10.68 7.13 13.96
N SER A 47 -10.91 5.85 14.24
CA SER A 47 -10.44 5.31 15.48
C SER A 47 -8.92 5.54 15.46
N ASP A 48 -8.48 6.49 16.27
CA ASP A 48 -7.15 6.48 16.86
C ASP A 48 -7.13 5.32 17.85
N SER A 49 -7.53 4.13 17.38
CA SER A 49 -7.00 2.88 17.89
C SER A 49 -5.52 2.97 17.54
N ALA A 50 -4.79 3.74 18.33
CA ALA A 50 -3.40 3.50 18.65
C ALA A 50 -3.37 2.06 19.15
N VAL A 51 -3.42 1.13 18.20
CA VAL A 51 -2.95 -0.22 18.43
C VAL A 51 -1.51 0.04 18.79
N GLU A 52 -1.21 -0.07 20.07
CA GLU A 52 0.12 0.04 20.62
C GLU A 52 0.97 -1.00 19.90
N SER A 53 1.59 -0.57 18.80
CA SER A 53 2.42 -1.45 18.00
C SER A 53 3.75 -1.58 18.71
N VAL A 54 4.17 -2.79 19.02
CA VAL A 54 5.48 -3.06 19.61
C VAL A 54 6.54 -3.19 18.51
N CYS A 55 7.75 -2.75 18.81
CA CYS A 55 8.88 -2.89 17.91
C CYS A 55 9.30 -4.36 17.82
N PRO A 56 9.33 -4.98 16.62
CA PRO A 56 9.71 -6.38 16.47
C PRO A 56 11.20 -6.65 16.76
N GLN A 57 12.03 -5.60 16.86
CA GLN A 57 13.45 -5.73 17.19
C GLN A 57 13.74 -5.69 18.69
N CYS A 58 13.03 -4.84 19.45
CA CYS A 58 13.37 -4.56 20.86
C CYS A 58 12.17 -4.68 21.82
N GLY A 59 10.97 -4.99 21.31
CA GLY A 59 9.74 -5.14 22.11
C GLY A 59 9.13 -3.84 22.63
N LYS A 60 9.82 -2.70 22.52
CA LYS A 60 9.33 -1.41 23.05
C LYS A 60 8.07 -0.92 22.31
N PRO A 61 7.13 -0.27 23.01
CA PRO A 61 5.97 0.35 22.37
C PRO A 61 6.42 1.46 21.41
N ILE A 62 5.79 1.49 20.23
CA ILE A 62 6.05 2.51 19.22
C ILE A 62 5.11 3.69 19.49
N VAL A 63 5.68 4.72 20.10
CA VAL A 63 5.00 6.00 20.31
C VAL A 63 5.04 6.80 19.01
N GLN A 64 3.88 7.12 18.45
CA GLN A 64 3.77 7.93 17.23
C GLN A 64 2.54 8.83 17.28
N SER A 65 2.69 10.06 16.79
CA SER A 65 1.57 10.99 16.63
C SER A 65 0.64 10.51 15.51
N GLY A 66 -0.68 10.52 15.75
CA GLY A 66 -1.70 9.96 14.84
C GLY A 66 -1.78 10.56 13.42
N LYS A 67 -1.06 11.65 13.15
CA LYS A 67 -1.01 12.28 11.81
C LYS A 67 -0.07 11.57 10.82
N HIS A 68 0.81 10.68 11.28
CA HIS A 68 1.77 10.00 10.42
C HIS A 68 1.40 8.54 10.15
N LYS A 69 1.88 8.00 9.02
CA LYS A 69 1.77 6.58 8.71
C LYS A 69 2.42 5.76 9.82
N ARG A 70 1.75 4.67 10.22
CA ARG A 70 2.21 3.80 11.30
C ARG A 70 3.62 3.29 11.03
N ARG A 71 4.55 3.55 11.96
CA ARG A 71 5.91 3.00 11.96
C ARG A 71 5.87 1.55 12.44
N ARG A 72 6.71 0.71 11.83
CA ARG A 72 6.94 -0.69 12.26
C ARG A 72 8.03 -0.84 13.31
N PHE A 73 8.93 0.15 13.41
CA PHE A 73 10.07 0.13 14.33
C PHE A 73 10.09 1.39 15.18
N CYS A 74 10.58 1.30 16.41
CA CYS A 74 10.71 2.46 17.30
C CYS A 74 11.81 3.43 16.85
N THR A 75 12.88 2.91 16.22
CA THR A 75 14.03 3.70 15.73
C THR A 75 14.55 3.14 14.40
N ASP A 76 15.29 3.98 13.68
CA ASP A 76 16.00 3.58 12.47
C ASP A 76 17.08 2.52 12.76
N GLU A 77 17.71 2.58 13.93
CA GLU A 77 18.63 1.55 14.42
C GLU A 77 17.93 0.18 14.49
N CYS A 78 16.76 0.12 15.15
CA CYS A 78 15.97 -1.09 15.24
C CYS A 78 15.54 -1.64 13.87
N ARG A 79 15.24 -0.74 12.91
CA ARG A 79 14.94 -1.14 11.53
C ARG A 79 16.15 -1.82 10.88
N LYS A 80 17.34 -1.21 11.00
CA LYS A 80 18.58 -1.74 10.40
C LYS A 80 18.97 -3.08 11.01
N THR A 81 18.98 -3.20 12.34
CA THR A 81 19.36 -4.45 13.02
C THR A 81 18.41 -5.59 12.66
N TRP A 82 17.10 -5.30 12.61
CA TRP A 82 16.11 -6.28 12.20
C TRP A 82 16.33 -6.72 10.76
N TRP A 83 16.63 -5.78 9.85
CA TRP A 83 16.95 -6.08 8.46
C TRP A 83 18.18 -6.99 8.36
N VAL A 84 19.30 -6.66 9.00
CA VAL A 84 20.52 -7.49 8.98
C VAL A 84 20.21 -8.92 9.45
N LYS A 85 19.45 -9.08 10.54
CA LYS A 85 19.12 -10.40 11.08
C LYS A 85 18.17 -11.21 10.20
N HIS A 86 17.23 -10.57 9.51
CA HIS A 86 16.17 -11.25 8.76
C HIS A 86 16.26 -11.06 7.24
N HIS A 87 17.34 -10.46 6.70
CA HIS A 87 17.47 -10.18 5.27
C HIS A 87 17.43 -11.44 4.41
N ALA A 88 17.89 -12.57 4.94
CA ALA A 88 17.85 -13.86 4.26
C ALA A 88 16.41 -14.42 4.14
N ASP A 89 15.54 -14.10 5.10
CA ASP A 89 14.13 -14.51 5.11
C ASP A 89 13.26 -13.64 4.19
N ILE A 90 13.76 -12.46 3.83
CA ILE A 90 13.14 -11.60 2.84
C ILE A 90 13.40 -12.25 1.49
N LYS A 91 12.35 -12.81 0.88
CA LYS A 91 12.38 -13.35 -0.48
C LYS A 91 12.98 -12.29 -1.41
N ASN A 92 14.28 -12.42 -1.69
CA ASN A 92 14.93 -11.68 -2.75
C ASN A 92 14.13 -12.01 -4.01
N GLY A 93 13.61 -10.97 -4.68
CA GLY A 93 12.82 -11.10 -5.89
C GLY A 93 13.50 -12.06 -6.86
N ALA A 94 12.70 -12.87 -7.54
CA ALA A 94 13.21 -13.88 -8.45
C ALA A 94 14.18 -13.23 -9.46
N VAL A 95 15.37 -13.83 -9.59
CA VAL A 95 16.30 -13.50 -10.67
C VAL A 95 15.86 -14.31 -11.87
N HIS A 96 15.50 -13.61 -12.94
CA HIS A 96 15.06 -14.23 -14.18
C HIS A 96 16.15 -14.10 -15.24
N SER A 97 16.33 -15.17 -16.02
CA SER A 97 17.29 -15.23 -17.13
C SER A 97 16.59 -14.91 -18.45
N TYR A 98 17.21 -14.07 -19.26
CA TYR A 98 16.71 -13.60 -20.56
C TYR A 98 17.83 -13.67 -21.60
N VAL A 99 17.46 -13.57 -22.88
CA VAL A 99 18.40 -13.37 -23.98
C VAL A 99 18.16 -12.00 -24.57
N CYS A 100 19.22 -11.21 -24.75
CA CYS A 100 19.11 -9.85 -25.28
C CYS A 100 18.71 -9.88 -26.76
N GLU A 101 17.61 -9.24 -27.12
CA GLU A 101 17.14 -9.15 -28.52
C GLU A 101 18.12 -8.37 -29.43
N ALA A 102 19.00 -7.53 -28.86
CA ALA A 102 19.94 -6.72 -29.64
C ALA A 102 21.30 -7.39 -29.90
N CYS A 103 21.84 -8.11 -28.91
CA CYS A 103 23.20 -8.67 -28.97
C CYS A 103 23.25 -10.19 -28.81
N GLY A 104 22.11 -10.84 -28.57
CA GLY A 104 22.00 -12.30 -28.40
C GLY A 104 22.61 -12.84 -27.12
N LYS A 105 23.20 -12.00 -26.26
CA LYS A 105 23.85 -12.46 -25.02
C LYS A 105 22.81 -12.79 -23.94
N PRO A 106 23.00 -13.90 -23.19
CA PRO A 106 22.19 -14.17 -22.01
C PRO A 106 22.48 -13.13 -20.93
N PHE A 107 21.46 -12.70 -20.20
CA PHE A 107 21.58 -11.79 -19.08
C PHE A 107 20.51 -12.10 -18.02
N THR A 108 20.77 -11.69 -16.79
CA THR A 108 19.80 -11.85 -15.69
C THR A 108 19.23 -10.50 -15.28
N ALA A 109 17.99 -10.50 -14.80
CA ALA A 109 17.37 -9.33 -14.20
C ALA A 109 16.61 -9.70 -12.93
N TYR A 110 16.68 -8.81 -11.94
CA TYR A 110 16.01 -8.95 -10.66
C TYR A 110 14.55 -8.49 -10.73
N GLY A 111 13.66 -9.26 -10.13
CA GLY A 111 12.23 -8.96 -10.02
C GLY A 111 11.42 -9.38 -11.25
N ASN A 112 10.10 -9.25 -11.14
CA ASN A 112 9.17 -9.72 -12.18
C ASN A 112 9.07 -8.70 -13.34
N THR A 113 10.10 -8.62 -14.18
CA THR A 113 10.14 -7.70 -15.34
C THR A 113 10.37 -8.46 -16.64
N THR A 114 9.55 -8.25 -17.66
CA THR A 114 9.73 -8.79 -19.02
C THR A 114 10.82 -8.01 -19.79
N ARG A 115 12.08 -8.14 -19.37
CA ARG A 115 13.21 -7.40 -19.94
C ARG A 115 13.66 -8.01 -21.27
N LYS A 116 13.86 -7.15 -22.28
CA LYS A 116 14.27 -7.53 -23.65
C LYS A 116 15.74 -7.26 -23.97
N TYR A 117 16.35 -6.29 -23.29
CA TYR A 117 17.70 -5.82 -23.59
C TYR A 117 18.57 -5.86 -22.33
N CYS A 118 19.82 -6.31 -22.48
CA CYS A 118 20.77 -6.40 -21.37
C CYS A 118 21.28 -5.03 -20.89
N SER A 119 21.17 -3.99 -21.73
CA SER A 119 21.66 -2.65 -21.45
C SER A 119 20.85 -1.57 -22.17
N HIS A 120 20.99 -0.32 -21.72
CA HIS A 120 20.41 0.83 -22.42
C HIS A 120 21.01 1.00 -23.83
N SER A 121 22.30 0.72 -24.01
CA SER A 121 22.94 0.74 -25.34
C SER A 121 22.31 -0.25 -26.32
N CYS A 122 21.98 -1.46 -25.86
CA CYS A 122 21.25 -2.46 -26.67
C CYS A 122 19.82 -2.03 -26.99
N TYR A 123 19.15 -1.33 -26.07
CA TYR A 123 17.84 -0.75 -26.35
C TYR A 123 17.94 0.34 -27.44
N VAL A 124 18.91 1.24 -27.33
CA VAL A 124 19.12 2.34 -28.28
C VAL A 124 19.50 1.81 -29.66
N SER A 125 20.39 0.81 -29.74
CA SER A 125 20.85 0.25 -31.02
C SER A 125 19.76 -0.46 -31.81
N ILE A 126 18.67 -0.90 -31.18
CA ILE A 126 17.51 -1.48 -31.88
C ILE A 126 16.46 -0.42 -32.18
N ARG A 127 16.25 0.54 -31.28
CA ARG A 127 15.21 1.56 -31.44
C ARG A 127 15.58 2.71 -32.38
N PHE A 128 16.86 3.06 -32.47
CA PHE A 128 17.34 4.25 -33.18
C PHE A 128 18.31 3.94 -34.33
N LYS A 129 18.36 2.69 -34.81
CA LYS A 129 19.07 2.37 -36.07
C LYS A 129 18.39 3.13 -37.23
N GLY A 130 18.98 4.27 -37.57
CA GLY A 130 18.50 5.21 -38.58
C GLY A 130 18.96 6.67 -38.40
N GLY A 131 19.61 7.03 -37.29
CA GLY A 131 20.19 8.37 -37.11
C GLY A 131 21.65 8.30 -36.66
N ASP A 132 22.57 8.61 -37.58
CA ASP A 132 23.97 8.90 -37.27
C ASP A 132 24.08 10.03 -36.25
N PRO A 133 24.86 9.89 -35.17
CA PRO A 133 25.38 11.03 -34.44
C PRO A 133 26.62 11.55 -35.17
N SER A 134 26.50 12.70 -35.83
CA SER A 134 27.63 13.52 -36.29
C SER A 134 28.48 14.03 -35.13
#